data_AF-A0A7S2KBT8-F1
#
_entry.id   AF-A0A7S2KBT8-F1
#
_cell.length_a   1.000
_cell.length_b   1.000
_cell.length_c   1.000
_cell.angle_alpha   90.00
_cell.angle_beta   90.00
_cell.angle_gamma   90.00
#
_symmetry.space_group_name_H-M   'P 1'
#
loop_
_entity.id
_entity.type
_entity.pdbx_description
1 polymer ?
#
loop_
_entity_poly.entity_id
_entity_poly.type
_entity_poly.pdbx_seq_one_letter_code
_entity_poly.pdbx_strand_id
1 'polypeptide(L)'
;SMAELRTMANENKLDIWEDCAQCYSGSGYTGSSFANASFFSFGPIKTATALGGGLAVLRSPCNKDDNGTTSHEQELERVSTLASTMRRIQETKYKQQPNN
;
A
#
# COMPACT_ATOMS: atom_id res chain seq x y z
N SER A 1 -3.71 6.71 18.33
CA SER A 1 -3.79 5.45 17.56
C SER A 1 -4.50 5.70 16.23
N MET A 2 -4.36 4.81 15.23
CA MET A 2 -5.08 4.98 13.95
C MET A 2 -6.61 4.96 14.09
N ALA A 3 -7.14 4.26 15.10
CA ALA A 3 -8.56 4.23 15.39
C ALA A 3 -9.09 5.60 15.86
N GLU A 4 -8.37 6.29 16.74
CA GLU A 4 -8.75 7.64 17.21
C GLU A 4 -8.70 8.68 16.07
N LEU A 5 -7.70 8.58 15.19
CA LEU A 5 -7.62 9.45 14.01
C LEU A 5 -8.81 9.23 13.07
N ARG A 6 -9.26 7.98 12.88
CA ARG A 6 -10.48 7.68 12.13
C ARG A 6 -11.72 8.29 12.74
N THR A 7 -11.87 8.22 14.07
CA THR A 7 -13.00 8.83 14.78
C THR A 7 -13.04 10.34 14.55
N MET A 8 -11.92 11.03 14.77
CA MET A 8 -11.82 12.47 14.55
C MET A 8 -12.06 12.85 13.09
N ALA A 9 -11.51 12.07 12.14
CA ALA A 9 -11.73 12.30 10.71
C ALA A 9 -13.21 12.15 10.33
N ASN A 10 -13.93 11.16 10.90
CA ASN A 10 -15.37 10.98 10.67
C ASN A 10 -16.19 12.18 11.16
N GLU A 11 -15.92 12.65 12.38
CA GLU A 11 -16.61 13.80 12.97
C GLU A 11 -16.46 15.06 12.11
N ASN A 12 -15.30 15.19 11.46
CA ASN A 12 -14.97 16.34 10.62
C ASN A 12 -15.17 16.10 9.12
N LYS A 13 -15.72 14.94 8.72
CA LYS A 13 -15.91 14.53 7.31
C LYS A 13 -14.63 14.62 6.47
N LEU A 14 -13.51 14.18 7.04
CA LEU A 14 -12.20 14.16 6.41
C LEU A 14 -11.82 12.75 5.97
N ASP A 15 -11.10 12.67 4.85
CA ASP A 15 -10.45 11.44 4.41
C ASP A 15 -9.06 11.29 5.02
N ILE A 16 -8.68 10.05 5.31
CA ILE A 16 -7.35 9.70 5.84
C ILE A 16 -6.50 9.11 4.72
N TRP A 17 -5.44 9.81 4.36
CA TRP A 17 -4.45 9.36 3.39
C TRP A 17 -3.14 9.08 4.14
N GLU A 18 -2.59 7.89 3.93
CA GLU A 18 -1.42 7.39 4.65
C GLU A 18 -0.23 7.28 3.69
N ASP A 19 0.90 7.86 4.09
CA ASP A 19 2.18 7.67 3.41
C ASP A 19 2.90 6.43 3.96
N CYS A 20 2.96 5.38 3.15
CA CYS A 20 3.66 4.11 3.41
C CYS A 20 4.91 3.95 2.54
N ALA A 21 5.52 5.04 2.05
CA ALA A 21 6.62 5.00 1.09
C ALA A 21 7.83 4.15 1.51
N GLN A 22 8.03 3.88 2.79
CA GLN A 22 9.12 3.05 3.32
C GLN A 22 8.65 1.82 4.10
N CYS A 23 7.34 1.62 4.23
CA CYS A 23 6.76 0.59 5.09
C CYS A 23 6.40 -0.70 4.34
N TYR A 24 6.76 -0.82 3.06
CA TYR A 24 6.49 -2.03 2.30
C TYR A 24 7.35 -3.19 2.83
N SER A 25 6.70 -4.19 3.44
CA SER A 25 7.34 -5.37 4.04
C SER A 25 7.00 -6.69 3.32
N GLY A 26 6.38 -6.63 2.14
CA GLY A 26 5.86 -7.80 1.44
C GLY A 26 4.38 -8.05 1.75
N SER A 27 3.99 -9.32 1.89
CA SER A 27 2.59 -9.73 2.14
C SER A 27 2.05 -9.35 3.52
N GLY A 28 2.88 -8.79 4.42
CA GLY A 28 2.51 -8.51 5.80
C GLY A 28 1.85 -7.15 6.04
N TYR A 29 2.02 -6.17 5.15
CA TYR A 29 1.49 -4.82 5.37
C TYR A 29 1.10 -4.11 4.07
N THR A 30 -0.19 -3.76 3.97
CA THR A 30 -0.78 -3.02 2.85
C THR A 30 -1.33 -1.66 3.26
N GLY A 31 -0.92 -1.15 4.42
CA GLY A 31 -1.42 0.08 5.00
C GLY A 31 -2.53 -0.16 6.02
N SER A 32 -2.84 0.86 6.80
CA SER A 32 -3.85 0.79 7.84
C SER A 32 -5.25 0.61 7.28
N SER A 33 -6.04 -0.31 7.84
CA SER A 33 -7.46 -0.48 7.50
C SER A 33 -8.32 0.75 7.82
N PHE A 34 -7.80 1.69 8.62
CA PHE A 34 -8.46 2.95 8.96
C PHE A 34 -8.22 4.07 7.93
N ALA A 35 -7.22 3.91 7.05
CA ALA A 35 -6.91 4.86 6.00
C ALA A 35 -7.74 4.58 4.73
N ASN A 36 -8.27 5.65 4.12
CA ASN A 36 -8.96 5.61 2.83
C ASN A 36 -7.98 5.29 1.70
N ALA A 37 -6.76 5.81 1.77
CA ALA A 37 -5.72 5.54 0.78
C ALA A 37 -4.37 5.31 1.48
N SER A 38 -3.60 4.34 1.00
CA SER A 38 -2.23 4.09 1.45
C SER A 38 -1.28 4.14 0.25
N PHE A 39 -0.24 4.95 0.33
CA PHE A 39 0.70 5.20 -0.76
C PHE A 39 2.04 4.53 -0.50
N PHE A 40 2.47 3.63 -1.37
CA PHE A 40 3.76 2.96 -1.34
C PHE A 40 4.66 3.51 -2.42
N SER A 41 5.95 3.63 -2.12
CA SER A 41 6.96 4.11 -3.07
C SER A 41 7.94 3.00 -3.35
N PHE A 42 8.23 2.83 -4.63
CA PHE A 42 9.24 1.94 -5.17
C PHE A 42 10.29 2.73 -5.95
N GLY A 43 10.52 3.99 -5.55
CA GLY A 43 11.55 4.88 -6.11
C GLY A 43 12.97 4.38 -5.83
N PRO A 44 13.96 4.75 -6.67
CA PRO A 44 15.31 4.14 -6.70
C PRO A 44 16.13 4.25 -5.40
N ILE A 45 15.73 5.13 -4.48
CA ILE A 45 16.38 5.32 -3.17
C ILE A 45 15.73 4.44 -2.07
N LYS A 46 14.58 3.80 -2.34
CA LYS A 46 13.82 3.01 -1.35
C LYS A 46 14.28 1.56 -1.29
N THR A 47 14.17 0.96 -0.11
CA THR A 47 14.61 -0.42 0.21
C THR A 47 13.94 -1.48 -0.67
N ALA A 48 12.66 -1.29 -0.99
CA ALA A 48 11.94 -2.06 -2.01
C ALA A 48 11.70 -1.14 -3.21
N THR A 49 12.63 -1.15 -4.16
CA THR A 49 12.62 -0.33 -5.38
C THR A 49 12.03 -1.15 -6.54
N ALA A 50 11.57 -0.50 -7.61
CA ALA A 50 11.17 -1.14 -8.86
C ALA A 50 11.62 -0.33 -10.09
N LEU A 51 12.88 0.15 -10.10
CA LEU A 51 13.40 1.16 -11.04
C LEU A 51 12.65 2.51 -11.04
N GLY A 52 11.77 2.73 -10.07
CA GLY A 52 10.85 3.86 -10.03
C GLY A 52 9.40 3.39 -10.14
N GLY A 53 8.55 3.89 -9.25
CA GLY A 53 7.13 3.56 -9.24
C GLY A 53 6.48 3.81 -7.88
N GLY A 54 5.17 3.69 -7.83
CA GLY A 54 4.40 3.76 -6.60
C GLY A 54 3.15 2.91 -6.72
N LEU A 55 2.63 2.48 -5.58
CA LEU A 55 1.35 1.77 -5.48
C LEU A 55 0.44 2.55 -4.55
N ALA A 56 -0.73 2.92 -5.04
CA ALA A 56 -1.79 3.47 -4.20
C ALA A 56 -2.82 2.38 -3.94
N VAL A 57 -3.05 2.05 -2.68
CA VAL A 57 -4.13 1.16 -2.25
C VAL A 57 -5.29 2.04 -1.82
N LEU A 58 -6.32 2.11 -2.64
CA LEU A 58 -7.56 2.81 -2.32
C LEU A 58 -8.52 1.83 -1.64
N ARG A 59 -9.04 2.20 -0.48
CA ARG A 59 -10.09 1.46 0.20
C ARG A 59 -11.38 2.25 0.06
N SER A 60 -12.45 1.56 -0.32
CA SER A 60 -13.79 2.13 -0.24
C SER A 60 -14.05 2.55 1.20
N PRO A 61 -14.65 3.74 1.43
CA PRO A 61 -15.07 4.12 2.76
C PRO A 61 -15.99 3.01 3.30
N CYS A 62 -15.82 2.61 4.55
CA CYS A 62 -16.78 1.73 5.19
C CYS A 62 -18.09 2.51 5.42
N ASN A 63 -18.93 2.65 4.39
CA ASN A 63 -20.34 2.91 4.63
C ASN A 63 -20.90 1.64 5.28
N LYS A 64 -21.43 1.76 6.49
CA LYS A 64 -22.06 0.66 7.22
C LYS A 64 -23.47 0.40 6.69
N ASP A 65 -23.57 0.29 5.37
CA ASP A 65 -24.82 0.17 4.65
C ASP A 65 -24.68 -1.10 3.80
N ASP A 66 -25.15 -2.20 4.39
CA ASP A 66 -25.63 -3.47 3.83
C ASP A 66 -24.97 -4.09 2.58
N ASN A 67 -24.50 -5.34 2.77
CA ASN A 67 -24.19 -6.37 1.75
C ASN A 67 -23.03 -6.11 0.78
N GLY A 68 -21.83 -6.54 1.18
CA GLY A 68 -20.69 -6.64 0.27
C GLY A 68 -19.40 -7.17 0.92
N THR A 69 -19.44 -8.34 1.56
CA THR A 69 -18.26 -9.03 2.14
C THR A 69 -17.25 -9.52 1.09
N THR A 70 -17.45 -9.19 -0.19
CA THR A 70 -16.54 -9.61 -1.24
C THR A 70 -15.27 -8.76 -1.18
N SER A 71 -14.11 -9.43 -1.17
CA SER A 71 -12.84 -8.95 -1.78
C SER A 71 -11.73 -8.39 -0.88
N HIS A 72 -11.85 -8.29 0.44
CA HIS A 72 -10.75 -7.72 1.25
C HIS A 72 -9.47 -8.61 1.19
N GLU A 73 -9.62 -9.94 1.27
CA GLU A 73 -8.49 -10.87 1.15
C GLU A 73 -7.93 -10.96 -0.28
N GLN A 74 -8.81 -10.89 -1.29
CA GLN A 74 -8.43 -10.95 -2.70
C GLN A 74 -7.70 -9.67 -3.14
N GLU A 75 -8.13 -8.51 -2.65
CA GLU A 75 -7.43 -7.24 -2.88
C GLU A 75 -6.07 -7.24 -2.21
N LEU A 76 -5.96 -7.77 -0.98
CA LEU A 76 -4.69 -7.94 -0.29
C LEU A 76 -3.73 -8.84 -1.09
N GLU A 77 -4.21 -9.96 -1.62
CA GLU A 77 -3.40 -10.86 -2.45
C GLU A 77 -2.95 -10.18 -3.74
N ARG A 78 -3.82 -9.42 -4.41
CA ARG A 78 -3.47 -8.67 -5.64
C ARG A 78 -2.45 -7.56 -5.37
N VAL A 79 -2.64 -6.78 -4.31
CA VAL A 79 -1.72 -5.72 -3.87
C VAL A 79 -0.37 -6.31 -3.52
N SER A 80 -0.35 -7.40 -2.74
CA SER A 80 0.86 -8.14 -2.38
C SER A 80 1.58 -8.71 -3.61
N THR A 81 0.84 -9.30 -4.54
CA THR A 81 1.37 -9.86 -5.78
C THR A 81 1.99 -8.78 -6.66
N LEU A 82 1.30 -7.66 -6.84
CA LEU A 82 1.78 -6.53 -7.64
C LEU A 82 3.04 -5.91 -7.03
N ALA A 83 3.03 -5.67 -5.72
CA ALA A 83 4.17 -5.09 -5.03
C ALA A 83 5.36 -6.07 -4.95
N SER A 84 5.12 -7.38 -4.83
CA SER A 84 6.17 -8.41 -4.91
C SER A 84 6.76 -8.52 -6.32
N THR A 85 5.94 -8.35 -7.35
CA THR A 85 6.39 -8.29 -8.75
C THR A 85 7.29 -7.07 -8.96
N MET A 86 6.87 -5.90 -8.48
CA MET A 86 7.66 -4.66 -8.51
C MET A 86 9.04 -4.87 -7.85
N ARG A 87 9.08 -5.49 -6.67
CA ARG A 87 10.35 -5.84 -5.99
C ARG A 87 11.21 -6.84 -6.77
N ARG A 88 10.62 -7.87 -7.38
CA ARG A 88 11.39 -8.90 -8.12
C ARG A 88 12.04 -8.33 -9.39
N ILE A 89 11.39 -7.36 -10.05
CA ILE A 89 11.99 -6.62 -11.16
C ILE A 89 13.26 -5.86 -10.72
N GLN A 90 13.31 -5.32 -9.51
CA GLN A 90 14.52 -4.70 -8.96
C GLN A 90 15.65 -5.72 -8.77
N GLU A 91 15.40 -6.83 -8.09
CA GLU A 91 16.45 -7.80 -7.75
C GLU A 91 17.12 -8.38 -9.01
N THR A 92 16.37 -8.55 -10.10
CA THR A 92 16.89 -9.04 -11.38
C THR A 92 17.73 -7.99 -12.12
N LYS A 93 17.33 -6.71 -12.14
CA LYS A 93 18.09 -5.66 -12.85
C LYS A 93 19.32 -5.15 -12.07
N TYR A 94 19.26 -5.06 -10.74
CA TYR A 94 20.42 -4.60 -9.95
C TYR A 94 21.56 -5.64 -9.92
N LYS A 95 21.24 -6.94 -10.07
CA LYS A 95 22.25 -7.99 -10.29
C LYS A 95 22.88 -7.97 -11.69
N GLN A 96 22.23 -7.32 -12.66
CA GLN A 96 22.70 -7.24 -14.05
C GLN A 96 23.46 -5.95 -14.36
N GLN A 97 23.58 -5.01 -13.43
CA GLN A 97 24.52 -3.91 -13.61
C GLN A 97 25.93 -4.45 -13.40
N PRO A 98 26.80 -4.46 -14.42
CA PRO A 98 28.21 -4.74 -14.20
C PRO A 98 28.75 -3.67 -13.24
N ASN A 99 29.51 -4.11 -12.24
CA ASN A 99 30.33 -3.20 -11.45
C ASN A 99 31.31 -2.52 -12.42
N ASN A 100 31.05 -1.25 -12.75
CA ASN A 100 32.01 -0.41 -13.46
C ASN A 100 33.17 -0.06 -12.54
#